data_AF-A0A2E3DWZ3-F1
#
_entry.id   AF-A0A2E3DWZ3-F1
#
_cell.length_a   1.000
_cell.length_b   1.000
_cell.length_c   1.000
_cell.angle_alpha   90.00
_cell.angle_beta   90.00
_cell.angle_gamma   90.00
#
_symmetry.space_group_name_H-M   'P 1'
#
loop_
_entity.id
_entity.type
_entity.pdbx_description
1 polymer ?
#
loop_
_entity_poly.entity_id
_entity_poly.type
_entity_poly.pdbx_seq_one_letter_code
_entity_poly.pdbx_strand_id
1 'polypeptide(L)' 'MIWDDTGFLLSKHRYNENSLITEIYTKNHGKISGLIFGGTSKKIKNYLQTGNELF' A
#
# COMPACT_ATOMS: atom_id res chain seq x y z
N MET A 1 1.76 11.89 -0.22
CA MET A 1 2.98 12.35 -0.91
C MET A 1 2.62 13.53 -1.78
N ILE A 2 3.56 14.42 -2.09
CA ILE A 2 3.31 15.56 -3.01
C ILE A 2 3.50 15.10 -4.47
N TRP A 3 3.50 13.78 -4.71
CA TRP A 3 3.76 13.13 -5.98
C TRP A 3 2.91 11.87 -6.10
N ASP A 4 2.57 11.53 -7.34
CA ASP A 4 1.95 10.27 -7.75
C ASP A 4 3.01 9.36 -8.37
N ASP A 5 2.85 8.05 -8.18
CA ASP A 5 3.67 7.05 -8.85
C ASP A 5 2.93 5.72 -8.88
N THR A 6 3.25 4.90 -9.88
CA THR A 6 2.73 3.53 -9.96
C THR A 6 3.73 2.59 -9.28
N GLY A 7 3.21 1.63 -8.53
CA GLY A 7 4.06 0.66 -7.86
C GLY A 7 3.38 -0.63 -7.49
N PHE A 8 4.18 -1.62 -7.12
CA PHE A 8 3.69 -2.92 -6.67
C PHE A 8 3.71 -3.01 -5.15
N LEU A 9 2.64 -3.53 -4.57
CA LEU A 9 2.58 -3.80 -3.14
C LEU A 9 3.49 -4.99 -2.81
N LEU A 10 4.56 -4.76 -2.06
CA LEU A 10 5.49 -5.81 -1.65
C LEU A 10 5.03 -6.51 -0.37
N SER A 11 4.62 -5.72 0.63
CA SER A 11 4.21 -6.25 1.92
C SER A 11 3.18 -5.33 2.55
N LYS A 12 2.38 -5.90 3.45
CA LYS A 12 1.44 -5.15 4.28
C LYS A 12 1.43 -5.74 5.68
N HIS A 13 1.45 -4.87 6.67
CA HIS A 13 1.39 -5.20 8.08
C HIS A 13 0.28 -4.41 8.73
N ARG A 14 -0.54 -5.07 9.56
CA ARG A 14 -1.56 -4.37 10.33
C ARG A 14 -0.87 -3.54 11.40
N TYR A 15 -1.16 -2.24 11.40
CA TYR A 15 -0.64 -1.30 12.40
C TYR A 15 -1.67 -1.03 13.49
N ASN A 16 -2.93 -0.77 13.11
CA ASN A 16 -4.04 -0.59 14.04
C ASN A 16 -5.32 -1.24 13.49
N GLU A 17 -6.48 -1.02 14.13
CA GLU A 17 -7.77 -1.61 13.70
C GLU A 17 -8.13 -1.27 12.25
N ASN A 18 -7.80 -0.06 11.80
CA ASN A 18 -8.21 0.46 10.50
C ASN A 18 -7.05 0.65 9.52
N SER A 19 -5.79 0.56 9.96
CA SER A 19 -4.64 1.02 9.20
C SER A 19 -3.61 -0.08 8.97
N LEU A 20 -2.99 -0.01 7.80
CA LEU A 20 -1.94 -0.93 7.36
C LEU A 20 -0.67 -0.14 7.05
N ILE A 21 0.46 -0.60 7.57
CA ILE A 21 1.77 -0.20 7.05
C ILE A 21 2.03 -1.04 5.80
N THR A 22 2.35 -0.40 4.69
CA THR A 22 2.58 -1.06 3.41
C THR A 22 3.92 -0.68 2.83
N GLU A 23 4.63 -1.66 2.30
CA GLU A 23 5.83 -1.42 1.50
C GLU A 23 5.45 -1.52 0.02
N ILE A 24 5.75 -0.47 -0.74
CA ILE A 24 5.43 -0.37 -2.17
C ILE A 24 6.72 -0.14 -2.94
N TYR A 25 6.91 -0.89 -4.02
CA TYR A 25 7.98 -0.64 -4.96
C TYR A 25 7.46 0.20 -6.12
N THR A 26 7.79 1.47 -6.09
CA THR A 26 7.36 2.46 -7.10
C THR A 26 8.36 2.53 -8.25
N LYS A 27 7.87 2.92 -9.43
CA LYS A 27 8.68 2.95 -10.65
C LYS A 27 9.78 4.01 -10.59
N ASN A 28 9.48 5.19 -10.04
CA ASN A 28 10.38 6.35 -10.08
C ASN A 28 11.09 6.61 -8.74
N HIS A 29 10.54 6.13 -7.62
CA HIS A 29 11.09 6.39 -6.27
C HIS A 29 11.61 5.13 -5.56
N GLY A 30 11.52 3.96 -6.20
CA GLY A 30 11.98 2.69 -5.64
C GLY A 30 11.11 2.23 -4.47
N LYS A 31 11.74 1.59 -3.47
CA LYS A 31 11.03 1.03 -2.31
C LYS A 31 10.66 2.15 -1.32
N ILE A 32 9.36 2.29 -1.07
CA ILE A 32 8.81 3.22 -0.09
C ILE A 32 7.94 2.49 0.93
N SER A 33 7.83 3.05 2.12
CA SER A 33 6.91 2.58 3.16
C SER A 33 5.85 3.66 3.43
N GLY A 34 4.59 3.26 3.50
CA GLY A 34 3.45 4.14 3.70
C GLY A 34 2.45 3.60 4.69
N LEU A 35 1.59 4.48 5.21
CA LEU A 35 0.46 4.11 6.05
C LEU A 35 -0.84 4.29 5.25
N ILE A 36 -1.61 3.22 5.11
CA ILE A 36 -2.92 3.23 4.47
C ILE A 36 -4.00 3.17 5.55
N PHE A 37 -4.80 4.22 5.64
CA PHE A 37 -6.00 4.24 6.47
C PHE A 37 -7.16 3.52 5.77
N GLY A 38 -7.97 2.78 6.51
CA GLY A 38 -9.08 1.99 5.99
C GLY A 38 -8.67 0.71 5.24
N GLY A 39 -7.39 0.33 5.25
CA GLY A 39 -6.88 -0.84 4.54
C GLY A 39 -7.44 -2.18 5.01
N THR A 40 -8.06 -2.22 6.19
CA THR A 40 -8.75 -3.41 6.73
C THR A 40 -10.20 -3.55 6.25
N SER A 41 -10.76 -2.52 5.59
CA SER A 41 -12.12 -2.55 5.06
C SER A 41 -12.31 -3.61 3.98
N LYS A 42 -13.47 -4.27 3.96
CA LYS A 42 -13.82 -5.29 2.94
C LYS A 42 -13.68 -4.78 1.50
N LYS A 43 -13.93 -3.47 1.28
CA LYS A 43 -13.86 -2.86 -0.05
C LYS A 43 -12.41 -2.76 -0.57
N ILE A 44 -11.46 -2.41 0.30
CA ILE A 44 -10.07 -2.06 -0.09
C ILE A 44 -9.11 -3.23 0.12
N LYS A 45 -9.39 -4.10 1.10
CA LYS A 45 -8.54 -5.25 1.47
C LYS A 45 -8.20 -6.16 0.28
N ASN A 46 -9.14 -6.34 -0.66
CA ASN A 46 -8.94 -7.17 -1.85
C ASN A 46 -8.00 -6.53 -2.88
N TYR A 47 -7.93 -5.20 -2.95
CA TYR A 47 -7.00 -4.49 -3.82
C TYR A 47 -5.59 -4.42 -3.24
N LEU A 48 -5.47 -4.44 -1.91
CA LEU A 48 -4.19 -4.43 -1.22
C LEU A 48 -3.57 -5.83 -1.11
N GLN A 49 -3.57 -6.66 -2.16
CA GLN A 49 -2.85 -7.94 -2.11
C GLN A 49 -1.39 -7.75 -2.52
N THR A 50 -0.49 -8.50 -1.89
CA THR A 50 0.92 -8.50 -2.28
C THR A 50 1.04 -8.90 -3.75
N GLY A 51 1.81 -8.14 -4.51
CA GLY A 51 1.97 -8.28 -5.96
C GLY A 51 0.97 -7.49 -6.79
N ASN A 52 -0.06 -6.88 -6.19
CA ASN A 52 -0.95 -6.00 -6.94
C ASN A 52 -0.25 -4.69 -7.32
N GLU A 53 -0.54 -4.22 -8.53
CA GLU A 53 -0.20 -2.89 -8.98
C GLU A 53 -1.14 -1.86 -8.34
N LEU A 54 -0.57 -0.79 -7.81
CA LEU A 54 -1.23 0.34 -7.19
C LEU A 54 -0.83 1.61 -7.95
N PHE A 55 -1.82 2.48 -8.17
CA PHE A 55 -1.69 3.79 -8.80
C PHE A 55 -2.20 4.87 -7.84
#